data_AF-A0A1I5KAA6-F1
#
_entry.id   AF-A0A1I5KAA6-F1
#
_cell.length_a   1.000
_cell.length_b   1.000
_cell.length_c   1.000
_cell.angle_alpha   90.00
_cell.angle_beta   90.00
_cell.angle_gamma   90.00
#
_symmetry.space_group_name_H-M   'P 1'
#
loop_
_entity.id
_entity.type
_entity.pdbx_description
1 polymer ?
#
loop_
_entity_poly.entity_id
_entity_poly.type
_entity_poly.pdbx_seq_one_letter_code
_entity_poly.pdbx_strand_id
1 'polypeptide(L)'
;MKKENGEPCGCNHPEKAQTPEQEEALLPELRALANTCGEETSKHDLVRVLVAACIEAGVNEGKQIVALLTRLNCNPKHVGMTLKNFAHPDRSRGDWFKGSSGAYRLHPLS
;
A
#
# COMPACT_ATOMS: atom_id res chain seq x y z
N MET A 1 8.42 -30.93 34.46
CA MET A 1 8.96 -30.54 33.14
C MET A 1 8.06 -29.46 32.55
N LYS A 2 8.50 -28.20 32.53
CA LYS A 2 8.82 -27.39 31.31
C LYS A 2 7.68 -27.43 30.28
N LYS A 3 6.70 -26.52 30.37
CA LYS A 3 6.56 -25.24 29.62
C LYS A 3 6.62 -25.43 28.11
N GLU A 4 5.50 -25.22 27.41
CA GLU A 4 5.45 -24.49 26.13
C GLU A 4 4.13 -23.70 26.06
N ASN A 5 4.23 -22.39 26.32
CA ASN A 5 3.22 -21.41 25.95
C ASN A 5 3.37 -21.20 24.44
N GLY A 6 2.42 -21.70 23.66
CA GLY A 6 2.28 -21.32 22.26
C GLY A 6 1.47 -20.03 22.20
N GLU A 7 2.16 -18.91 22.12
CA GLU A 7 1.59 -17.59 21.84
C GLU A 7 0.68 -17.69 20.59
N PRO A 8 -0.58 -17.22 20.63
CA PRO A 8 -1.30 -17.00 19.39
C PRO A 8 -0.56 -15.89 18.65
N CYS A 9 -0.07 -16.16 17.43
CA CYS A 9 0.38 -15.13 16.49
C CYS A 9 -0.78 -14.16 16.25
N GLY A 10 -0.88 -13.15 17.10
CA GLY A 10 -1.79 -12.04 16.99
C GLY A 10 -1.31 -11.10 15.91
N CYS A 11 -1.34 -11.53 14.66
CA CYS A 11 -1.43 -10.61 13.53
C CYS A 11 -2.86 -10.04 13.54
N ASN A 12 -3.19 -9.24 14.56
CA ASN A 12 -4.32 -8.32 14.49
C ASN A 12 -3.96 -7.26 13.45
N HIS A 13 -4.05 -7.60 12.17
CA HIS A 13 -4.44 -6.60 11.18
C HIS A 13 -5.95 -6.50 11.32
N PRO A 14 -6.50 -5.52 12.06
CA PRO A 14 -7.92 -5.28 11.98
C PRO A 14 -8.19 -4.97 10.50
N GLU A 15 -8.99 -5.81 9.87
CA GLU A 15 -9.71 -5.54 8.63
C GLU A 15 -10.73 -4.40 8.87
N LYS A 16 -10.28 -3.30 9.47
CA LYS A 16 -11.05 -2.09 9.66
C LYS A 16 -11.04 -1.37 8.33
N ALA A 17 -12.22 -1.24 7.74
CA ALA A 17 -12.50 -0.25 6.71
C ALA A 17 -11.83 1.07 7.15
N GLN A 18 -10.83 1.54 6.39
CA GLN A 18 -10.19 2.81 6.76
C GLN A 18 -11.24 3.91 6.65
N THR A 19 -11.32 4.72 7.70
CA THR A 19 -12.17 5.89 7.70
C THR A 19 -11.48 7.02 6.93
N PRO A 20 -12.24 7.97 6.36
CA PRO A 20 -11.67 9.14 5.69
C PRO A 20 -10.70 9.95 6.58
N GLU A 21 -10.84 9.88 7.90
CA GLU A 21 -9.93 10.49 8.87
C GLU A 21 -8.54 9.83 8.86
N GLN A 22 -8.48 8.50 8.69
CA GLN A 22 -7.21 7.77 8.58
C GLN A 22 -6.52 8.05 7.24
N GLU A 23 -7.29 8.13 6.16
CA GLU A 23 -6.78 8.55 4.85
C GLU A 23 -6.18 9.96 4.93
N GLU A 24 -6.85 10.89 5.64
CA GLU A 24 -6.37 12.25 5.81
C GLU A 24 -5.13 12.35 6.70
N ALA A 25 -5.04 11.52 7.74
CA ALA A 25 -3.85 11.41 8.59
C ALA A 25 -2.63 10.83 7.86
N LEU A 26 -2.85 9.99 6.84
CA LEU A 26 -1.78 9.36 6.04
C LEU A 26 -1.16 10.30 4.99
N LEU A 27 -1.91 11.31 4.52
CA LEU A 27 -1.42 12.28 3.53
C LEU A 27 -0.10 13.00 3.89
N PRO A 28 0.10 13.55 5.10
CA PRO A 28 1.36 14.18 5.46
C PRO A 28 2.54 13.19 5.40
N GLU A 29 2.33 11.93 5.81
CA GLU A 29 3.37 10.89 5.76
C GLU A 29 3.74 10.55 4.31
N LEU A 30 2.74 10.36 3.44
CA LEU A 30 2.98 10.11 2.01
C LEU A 30 3.66 11.29 1.32
N ARG A 31 3.31 12.53 1.70
CA ARG A 31 3.99 13.73 1.19
C ARG A 31 5.45 13.78 1.66
N ALA A 32 5.72 13.46 2.92
CA ALA A 32 7.07 13.38 3.43
C ALA A 32 7.88 12.31 2.68
N LEU A 33 7.31 11.13 2.49
CA LEU A 33 7.92 10.05 1.72
C LEU A 33 8.23 10.46 0.28
N ALA A 34 7.30 11.15 -0.38
CA ALA A 34 7.52 11.68 -1.73
C ALA A 34 8.68 12.68 -1.80
N ASN A 35 8.82 13.53 -0.78
CA ASN A 35 9.94 14.47 -0.69
C ASN A 35 11.27 13.75 -0.41
N THR A 36 11.27 12.67 0.38
CA THR A 36 12.47 11.88 0.69
C THR A 36 13.03 11.16 -0.53
N CYS A 37 12.17 10.69 -1.46
CA CYS A 37 12.62 10.11 -2.72
C CYS A 37 13.41 11.12 -3.59
N GLY A 38 13.26 12.43 -3.36
CA GLY A 38 13.99 13.47 -4.10
C GLY A 38 13.58 13.59 -5.57
N GLU A 39 14.13 14.59 -6.27
CA GLU A 39 13.81 14.89 -7.68
C GLU A 39 14.41 13.89 -8.68
N GLU A 40 15.42 13.12 -8.27
CA GLU A 40 16.10 12.13 -9.11
C GLU A 40 15.31 10.81 -9.21
N THR A 41 14.34 10.57 -8.33
CA THR A 41 13.48 9.39 -8.40
C THR A 41 12.51 9.51 -9.57
N SER A 42 12.50 8.50 -10.43
CA SER A 42 11.54 8.43 -11.54
C SER A 42 10.11 8.50 -11.02
N LYS A 43 9.26 9.31 -11.68
CA LYS A 43 7.82 9.42 -11.33
C LYS A 43 7.12 8.06 -11.21
N HIS A 44 7.54 7.11 -12.04
CA HIS A 44 7.04 5.75 -11.98
C HIS A 44 7.40 5.07 -10.66
N ASP A 45 8.66 5.15 -10.24
CA ASP A 45 9.15 4.52 -9.02
C ASP A 45 8.58 5.19 -7.77
N LEU A 46 8.48 6.52 -7.79
CA LEU A 46 7.77 7.29 -6.77
C LEU A 46 6.34 6.81 -6.59
N VAL A 47 5.57 6.68 -7.68
CA VAL A 47 4.18 6.22 -7.60
C VAL A 47 4.10 4.79 -7.10
N ARG A 48 5.04 3.92 -7.49
CA ARG A 48 5.12 2.53 -7.00
C ARG A 48 5.35 2.49 -5.49
N VAL A 49 6.29 3.28 -4.97
CA VAL A 49 6.57 3.42 -3.53
C VAL A 49 5.37 3.94 -2.76
N LEU A 50 4.71 4.99 -3.28
CA LEU A 50 3.53 5.57 -2.64
C LEU A 50 2.34 4.60 -2.60
N VAL A 51 2.14 3.81 -3.65
CA VAL A 51 1.12 2.76 -3.66
C VAL A 51 1.43 1.69 -2.63
N ALA A 52 2.68 1.24 -2.54
CA ALA A 52 3.09 0.27 -1.53
C ALA A 52 2.85 0.79 -0.10
N ALA A 53 3.20 2.06 0.17
CA ALA A 53 2.96 2.71 1.45
C ALA A 53 1.47 2.82 1.79
N CYS A 54 0.60 3.10 0.79
CA CYS A 54 -0.85 3.08 1.01
C CYS A 54 -1.34 1.69 1.44
N ILE A 55 -0.89 0.63 0.73
CA ILE A 55 -1.30 -0.75 1.03
C ILE A 55 -0.80 -1.18 2.41
N GLU A 56 0.42 -0.80 2.78
CA GLU A 56 1.01 -1.08 4.10
C GLU A 56 0.25 -0.36 5.23
N ALA A 57 -0.17 0.89 5.01
CA ALA A 57 -1.03 1.64 5.92
C ALA A 57 -2.49 1.13 5.95
N GLY A 58 -2.79 0.10 5.17
CA GLY A 58 -4.10 -0.54 5.09
C GLY A 58 -4.99 0.00 3.97
N VAL A 59 -4.69 1.16 3.38
CA VAL A 59 -5.42 1.76 2.24
C VAL A 59 -5.20 0.89 1.00
N ASN A 60 -6.07 -0.10 0.88
CA ASN A 60 -5.89 -1.21 -0.05
C ASN A 60 -6.95 -1.29 -1.14
N GLU A 61 -7.91 -0.37 -1.17
CA GLU A 61 -8.86 -0.28 -2.29
C GLU A 61 -8.30 0.60 -3.40
N GLY A 62 -8.33 0.11 -4.64
CA GLY A 62 -7.77 0.85 -5.77
C GLY A 62 -8.38 2.24 -5.98
N LYS A 63 -9.66 2.44 -5.65
CA LYS A 63 -10.31 3.75 -5.74
C LYS A 63 -9.79 4.72 -4.67
N GLN A 64 -9.61 4.25 -3.44
CA GLN A 64 -9.08 5.04 -2.33
C GLN A 64 -7.62 5.42 -2.59
N ILE A 65 -6.79 4.46 -3.00
CA ILE A 65 -5.39 4.70 -3.36
C ILE A 65 -5.30 5.78 -4.45
N VAL A 66 -6.09 5.66 -5.52
CA VAL A 66 -6.10 6.64 -6.61
C VAL A 66 -6.55 8.02 -6.11
N ALA A 67 -7.61 8.10 -5.31
CA ALA A 67 -8.09 9.35 -4.75
C ALA A 67 -7.02 10.03 -3.87
N LEU A 68 -6.39 9.26 -2.99
CA LEU A 68 -5.37 9.73 -2.06
C LEU A 68 -4.13 10.26 -2.79
N LEU A 69 -3.60 9.50 -3.75
CA LEU A 69 -2.41 9.91 -4.51
C LEU A 69 -2.71 11.06 -5.47
N THR A 70 -3.96 11.23 -5.92
CA THR A 70 -4.36 12.41 -6.69
C THR A 70 -4.25 13.69 -5.85
N ARG A 71 -4.55 13.63 -4.54
CA ARG A 71 -4.34 14.76 -3.61
C ARG A 71 -2.86 15.13 -3.44
N LEU A 72 -1.95 14.20 -3.76
CA LEU A 72 -0.49 14.41 -3.82
C LEU A 72 0.01 14.79 -5.21
N ASN A 73 -0.88 15.23 -6.10
CA ASN A 73 -0.57 15.65 -7.47
C ASN A 73 -0.06 14.52 -8.38
N CYS A 74 -0.29 13.25 -8.02
CA CYS A 74 -0.04 12.12 -8.91
C CYS A 74 -1.15 11.99 -9.94
N ASN A 75 -0.81 11.62 -11.18
CA ASN A 75 -1.82 11.43 -12.23
C ASN A 75 -2.67 10.17 -11.94
N PRO A 76 -4.00 10.26 -11.83
CA PRO A 76 -4.85 9.13 -11.47
C PRO A 76 -4.79 7.98 -12.48
N LYS A 77 -4.63 8.27 -13.78
CA LYS A 77 -4.45 7.23 -14.81
C LYS A 77 -3.13 6.49 -14.62
N HIS A 78 -2.07 7.24 -14.29
CA HIS A 78 -0.76 6.66 -14.05
C HIS A 78 -0.77 5.78 -12.80
N VAL A 79 -1.34 6.26 -11.69
CA VAL A 79 -1.53 5.47 -10.47
C VAL A 79 -2.32 4.19 -10.76
N GLY A 80 -3.45 4.29 -11.47
CA GLY A 80 -4.26 3.13 -11.83
C GLY A 80 -3.54 2.13 -12.75
N MET A 81 -2.68 2.61 -13.65
CA MET A 81 -1.83 1.74 -14.47
C MET A 81 -0.76 1.05 -13.62
N THR A 82 -0.03 1.79 -12.77
CA THR A 82 0.97 1.23 -11.88
C THR A 82 0.36 0.16 -10.97
N LEU A 83 -0.79 0.46 -10.37
CA LEU A 83 -1.56 -0.48 -9.53
C LEU A 83 -1.87 -1.79 -10.25
N LYS A 84 -2.19 -1.75 -11.55
CA LYS A 84 -2.45 -2.95 -12.35
C LYS A 84 -1.17 -3.67 -12.78
N ASN A 85 -0.17 -2.92 -13.21
CA ASN A 85 1.07 -3.48 -13.78
C ASN A 85 1.88 -4.27 -12.75
N PHE A 86 1.86 -3.84 -11.48
CA PHE A 86 2.57 -4.51 -10.40
C PHE A 86 1.66 -5.41 -9.55
N ALA A 87 0.39 -5.55 -9.94
CA ALA A 87 -0.52 -6.52 -9.33
C ALA A 87 -0.34 -7.89 -9.99
N HIS A 88 0.39 -8.77 -9.32
CA HIS A 88 0.58 -10.16 -9.75
C HIS A 88 0.52 -11.11 -8.56
N PRO A 89 -0.14 -12.29 -8.68
CA PRO A 89 -0.16 -13.30 -7.62
C PRO A 89 1.23 -13.88 -7.30
N ASP A 90 2.18 -13.70 -8.21
CA ASP A 90 3.57 -14.16 -8.07
C ASP A 90 4.47 -13.00 -7.64
N ARG A 91 5.16 -13.15 -6.51
CA ARG A 91 6.04 -12.13 -5.92
C ARG A 91 7.21 -11.73 -6.81
N SER A 92 7.71 -12.66 -7.64
CA SER A 92 8.82 -12.36 -8.56
C SER A 92 8.38 -11.51 -9.75
N ARG A 93 7.07 -11.32 -9.95
CA ARG A 93 6.50 -10.59 -11.09
C ARG A 93 5.69 -9.35 -10.70
N GLY A 94 5.47 -9.11 -9.41
CA GLY A 94 4.71 -7.97 -8.92
C GLY A 94 4.95 -7.72 -7.43
N ASP A 95 4.76 -6.47 -7.00
CA ASP A 95 5.00 -6.05 -5.62
C ASP A 95 3.80 -6.32 -4.71
N TRP A 96 2.62 -6.35 -5.31
CA TRP A 96 1.38 -6.64 -4.62
C TRP A 96 0.53 -7.60 -5.43
N PHE A 97 -0.50 -8.14 -4.80
CA PHE A 97 -1.52 -8.93 -5.45
C PHE A 97 -2.90 -8.40 -5.07
N LYS A 98 -3.90 -8.70 -5.91
CA LYS A 98 -5.29 -8.36 -5.63
C LYS A 98 -5.99 -9.60 -5.07
N GLY A 99 -6.47 -9.50 -3.84
CA GLY A 99 -7.24 -10.56 -3.19
C GLY A 99 -8.65 -10.68 -3.77
N SER A 100 -9.34 -11.76 -3.41
CA SER A 100 -10.71 -12.06 -3.89
C SER A 100 -11.75 -11.02 -3.48
N SER A 101 -11.52 -10.31 -2.37
CA SER A 101 -12.36 -9.18 -1.93
C SER A 101 -12.19 -7.92 -2.79
N GLY A 102 -11.19 -7.90 -3.68
CA GLY A 102 -10.83 -6.74 -4.49
C GLY A 102 -9.81 -5.79 -3.84
N ALA A 103 -9.40 -6.07 -2.60
CA ALA A 103 -8.33 -5.35 -1.90
C ALA A 103 -6.93 -5.77 -2.39
N TYR A 104 -6.02 -4.80 -2.46
CA TYR A 104 -4.61 -5.00 -2.79
C TYR A 104 -3.80 -5.36 -1.53
N ARG A 105 -2.82 -6.25 -1.65
CA ARG A 105 -1.97 -6.66 -0.51
C ARG A 105 -0.53 -6.78 -0.98
N LEU A 106 0.41 -6.31 -0.16
CA LEU A 106 1.83 -6.55 -0.39
C LEU A 106 2.14 -8.03 -0.23
N HIS A 107 3.12 -8.51 -0.99
CA HIS A 107 3.65 -9.85 -0.75
C HIS A 107 4.38 -9.89 0.60
N PRO A 108 4.15 -10.91 1.44
CA PRO A 108 4.86 -11.03 2.70
C PRO A 108 6.37 -11.16 2.46
N LEU A 109 7.16 -10.39 3.21
CA LEU A 109 8.60 -10.57 3.28
C LEU A 109 8.86 -11.87 4.04
N SER A 110 9.25 -12.92 3.31
CA SER A 110 9.73 -14.18 3.90
C SER A 110 11.07 -14.00 4.60
#